data_AF-A0A841K442-F1
#
_entry.id   AF-A0A841K442-F1
#
_cell.length_a   1.000
_cell.length_b   1.000
_cell.length_c   1.000
_cell.angle_alpha   90.00
_cell.angle_beta   90.00
_cell.angle_gamma   90.00
#
_symmetry.space_group_name_H-M   'P 1'
#
loop_
_entity.id
_entity.type
_entity.pdbx_description
1 polymer ?
#
loop_
_entity_poly.entity_id
_entity_poly.type
_entity_poly.pdbx_seq_one_letter_code
_entity_poly.pdbx_strand_id
1 'polypeptide(L)'
;MSDATPRSFSPALRAAEALVGQPMAVVERELILATLAHCGGNRTHAARMLGISIRTLRNKLADYAAAGFAVPEAGSGVARRTSA
;
A
#
# COMPACT_ATOMS: atom_id res chain seq x y z
N MET A 1 20.22 26.72 28.62
CA MET A 1 19.62 26.81 27.28
C MET A 1 20.24 25.68 26.47
N SER A 2 19.91 24.42 26.80
CA SER A 2 18.75 23.69 26.25
C SER A 2 18.89 23.51 24.74
N ASP A 3 19.91 22.77 24.32
CA ASP A 3 19.94 22.22 22.98
C ASP A 3 18.99 21.02 22.98
N ALA A 4 17.77 21.25 22.46
CA ALA A 4 16.83 20.18 22.19
C ALA A 4 17.39 19.40 20.99
N THR A 5 18.20 18.38 21.26
CA THR A 5 18.63 17.44 20.24
C THR A 5 17.38 16.97 19.49
N PRO A 6 17.23 17.23 18.18
CA PRO A 6 16.04 16.81 17.46
C PRO A 6 15.96 15.29 17.61
N ARG A 7 14.83 14.80 18.13
CA ARG A 7 14.58 13.36 18.20
C ARG A 7 14.74 12.83 16.79
N SER A 8 15.81 12.07 16.57
CA SER A 8 16.03 11.42 15.29
C SER A 8 14.88 10.45 15.08
N PHE A 9 14.01 10.78 14.12
CA PHE A 9 12.90 9.93 13.76
C PHE A 9 13.42 8.80 12.86
N SER A 10 12.83 7.61 13.02
CA SER A 10 13.14 6.50 12.11
C SER A 10 12.81 6.88 10.66
N PRO A 11 13.50 6.31 9.66
CA PRO A 11 13.17 6.54 8.25
C PRO A 11 11.69 6.25 7.93
N ALA A 12 11.10 5.24 8.58
CA ALA A 12 9.69 4.91 8.43
C ALA A 12 8.76 6.03 8.94
N LEU A 13 9.08 6.66 10.08
CA LEU A 13 8.29 7.77 10.61
C LEU A 13 8.41 9.02 9.72
N ARG A 14 9.61 9.30 9.19
CA ARG A 14 9.81 10.37 8.20
C ARG A 14 8.96 10.15 6.93
N ALA A 15 8.85 8.91 6.46
CA ALA A 15 7.97 8.58 5.34
C ALA A 15 6.48 8.79 5.70
N ALA A 16 6.09 8.50 6.94
CA ALA A 16 4.72 8.70 7.41
C ALA A 16 4.33 10.19 7.56
N GLU A 17 5.29 11.11 7.77
CA GLU A 17 5.01 12.55 7.81
C GLU A 17 4.35 13.07 6.52
N ALA A 18 4.69 12.49 5.37
CA ALA A 18 4.07 12.84 4.08
C ALA A 18 2.59 12.42 3.98
N LEU A 19 2.11 11.54 4.86
CA LEU A 19 0.75 11.03 4.88
C LEU A 19 -0.14 11.77 5.90
N VAL A 20 0.42 12.67 6.70
CA VAL A 20 -0.31 13.41 7.74
C VAL A 20 -1.42 14.26 7.10
N GLY A 21 -2.63 14.15 7.65
CA GLY A 21 -3.83 14.83 7.15
C GLY A 21 -4.60 14.05 6.08
N GLN A 22 -4.07 12.93 5.57
CA GLN A 22 -4.81 12.05 4.67
C GLN A 22 -5.80 11.16 5.46
N PRO A 23 -7.01 10.90 4.92
CA PRO A 23 -7.91 9.92 5.52
C PRO A 23 -7.28 8.53 5.56
N MET A 24 -7.43 7.83 6.68
CA MET A 24 -6.87 6.47 6.83
C MET A 24 -7.34 5.52 5.73
N ALA A 25 -8.60 5.64 5.30
CA ALA A 25 -9.14 4.81 4.21
C ALA A 25 -8.41 5.02 2.87
N VAL A 26 -7.92 6.24 2.61
CA VAL A 26 -7.13 6.54 1.40
C VAL A 26 -5.74 5.92 1.54
N VAL A 27 -5.06 6.19 2.66
CA VAL A 27 -3.70 5.67 2.91
C VAL A 27 -3.68 4.14 2.87
N GLU A 28 -4.63 3.49 3.56
CA GLU A 28 -4.77 2.04 3.58
C GLU A 28 -4.96 1.47 2.17
N ARG A 29 -5.88 2.05 1.38
CA ARG A 29 -6.17 1.58 0.02
C ARG A 29 -4.96 1.71 -0.89
N GLU A 30 -4.34 2.88 -0.94
CA GLU A 30 -3.17 3.11 -1.80
C GLU A 30 -2.02 2.18 -1.42
N LEU A 31 -1.77 2.00 -0.12
CA LEU A 31 -0.74 1.07 0.35
C LEU A 31 -1.06 -0.38 -0.05
N ILE A 32 -2.29 -0.83 0.14
CA ILE A 32 -2.73 -2.20 -0.23
C ILE A 32 -2.57 -2.42 -1.74
N LEU A 33 -3.04 -1.50 -2.57
CA LEU A 33 -2.97 -1.62 -4.03
C LEU A 33 -1.52 -1.56 -4.53
N ALA A 34 -0.69 -0.68 -3.97
CA ALA A 34 0.73 -0.60 -4.30
C ALA A 34 1.48 -1.88 -3.92
N THR A 35 1.24 -2.45 -2.73
CA THR A 35 1.83 -3.73 -2.35
C THR A 35 1.34 -4.87 -3.24
N LEU A 36 0.07 -4.88 -3.62
CA LEU A 36 -0.47 -5.90 -4.52
C LEU A 36 0.16 -5.82 -5.92
N ALA A 37 0.33 -4.60 -6.46
CA ALA A 37 1.02 -4.37 -7.72
C ALA A 37 2.50 -4.79 -7.64
N HIS A 38 3.19 -4.46 -6.55
CA HIS A 38 4.55 -4.91 -6.28
C HIS A 38 4.67 -6.45 -6.25
N CYS A 39 3.63 -7.13 -5.77
CA CYS A 39 3.53 -8.59 -5.77
C CYS A 39 3.01 -9.19 -7.08
N GLY A 40 2.83 -8.40 -8.14
CA GLY A 40 2.27 -8.87 -9.42
C GLY A 40 0.84 -9.43 -9.31
N GLY A 41 0.02 -8.89 -8.41
CA GLY A 41 -1.34 -9.38 -8.14
C GLY A 41 -1.40 -10.58 -7.19
N ASN A 42 -0.27 -11.07 -6.67
CA ASN A 42 -0.26 -12.21 -5.74
C ASN A 42 -0.77 -11.80 -4.35
N ARG A 43 -2.06 -12.06 -4.11
CA ARG A 43 -2.76 -11.72 -2.86
C ARG A 43 -2.14 -12.40 -1.63
N THR A 44 -1.70 -13.65 -1.72
CA THR A 44 -1.09 -14.36 -0.58
C THR A 44 0.22 -13.71 -0.16
N HIS A 45 1.05 -13.31 -1.13
CA HIS A 45 2.31 -12.64 -0.84
C HIS A 45 2.07 -11.22 -0.29
N ALA A 46 1.17 -10.45 -0.92
CA ALA A 46 0.83 -9.10 -0.47
C ALA A 46 0.30 -9.09 0.98
N ALA A 47 -0.59 -10.03 1.33
CA ALA A 47 -1.13 -10.15 2.67
C ALA A 47 -0.04 -10.40 3.73
N ARG A 48 0.93 -11.27 3.42
CA ARG A 48 2.09 -11.52 4.30
C ARG A 48 2.95 -10.27 4.48
N MET A 49 3.20 -9.53 3.40
CA MET A 49 4.02 -8.32 3.44
C MET A 49 3.37 -7.20 4.25
N LEU A 50 2.04 -7.08 4.15
CA LEU A 50 1.24 -6.12 4.90
C LEU A 50 0.97 -6.54 6.35
N GLY A 51 1.27 -7.79 6.72
CA GLY A 51 0.99 -8.31 8.06
C GLY A 51 -0.49 -8.50 8.38
N ILE A 52 -1.35 -8.70 7.37
CA ILE A 52 -2.79 -8.95 7.54
C ILE A 52 -3.18 -10.34 7.05
N SER A 53 -4.33 -10.83 7.51
CA SER A 53 -4.85 -12.11 7.01
C SER A 53 -5.21 -12.02 5.53
N ILE A 54 -5.04 -13.11 4.79
CA ILE A 54 -5.48 -13.19 3.38
C ILE A 54 -6.99 -12.92 3.22
N ARG A 55 -7.80 -13.24 4.24
CA ARG A 55 -9.23 -12.92 4.28
C ARG A 55 -9.45 -11.41 4.35
N THR A 56 -8.74 -10.73 5.25
CA THR A 56 -8.80 -9.26 5.38
C THR A 56 -8.45 -8.59 4.06
N LEU A 57 -7.34 -9.01 3.42
CA LEU A 57 -6.94 -8.47 2.13
C LEU A 57 -8.03 -8.68 1.07
N ARG A 58 -8.56 -9.90 0.94
CA ARG A 58 -9.61 -10.19 -0.05
C ARG A 58 -10.87 -9.35 0.15
N ASN A 59 -11.29 -9.15 1.40
CA ASN A 59 -12.45 -8.31 1.72
C ASN A 59 -12.19 -6.87 1.28
N LYS A 60 -11.03 -6.29 1.64
CA LYS A 60 -10.65 -4.94 1.22
C LYS A 60 -10.62 -4.78 -0.29
N LEU A 61 -10.05 -5.75 -1.01
CA LEU A 61 -10.01 -5.72 -2.48
C LEU A 61 -11.41 -5.80 -3.10
N ALA A 62 -12.33 -6.58 -2.52
CA ALA A 62 -13.72 -6.62 -2.96
C ALA A 62 -14.42 -5.28 -2.72
N ASP A 63 -14.22 -4.66 -1.56
CA ASP A 63 -14.76 -3.33 -1.24
C ASP A 63 -14.23 -2.27 -2.21
N TYR A 64 -12.94 -2.31 -2.54
CA TYR A 64 -12.32 -1.39 -3.48
C TYR A 64 -12.86 -1.57 -4.91
N ALA A 65 -13.01 -2.81 -5.36
CA ALA A 65 -13.61 -3.09 -6.67
C ALA A 65 -15.07 -2.61 -6.73
N ALA A 66 -15.85 -2.83 -5.67
CA ALA A 66 -17.23 -2.34 -5.57
C ALA A 66 -17.33 -0.81 -5.56
N ALA A 67 -16.34 -0.14 -4.99
CA ALA A 67 -16.20 1.32 -5.03
C ALA A 67 -15.60 1.86 -6.35
N GLY A 68 -15.32 1.00 -7.33
CA GLY A 68 -14.85 1.39 -8.67
C GLY A 68 -13.34 1.58 -8.79
N PHE A 69 -12.54 1.17 -7.81
CA PHE A 69 -11.08 1.23 -7.89
C PHE A 69 -10.52 0.06 -8.70
N ALA A 70 -9.47 0.34 -9.48
CA ALA A 70 -8.77 -0.69 -10.24
C ALA A 70 -7.94 -1.59 -9.31
N VAL A 71 -8.28 -2.88 -9.25
CA VAL A 71 -7.55 -3.88 -8.48
C VAL A 71 -6.60 -4.66 -9.41
N PRO A 72 -5.28 -4.65 -9.16
CA PRO A 72 -4.34 -5.48 -9.91
C PRO A 72 -4.64 -6.97 -9.74
N GLU A 73 -5.01 -7.64 -10.84
CA GLU A 73 -5.29 -9.07 -10.87
C GLU A 73 -4.02 -9.90 -11.10
N ALA A 74 -3.96 -11.08 -10.48
CA ALA A 74 -2.85 -12.01 -10.65
C ALA A 74 -2.79 -12.48 -12.12
N GLY A 75 -1.64 -12.28 -12.77
CA GLY A 75 -1.42 -12.74 -14.14
C GLY A 75 -2.05 -11.87 -15.23
N SER A 76 -2.72 -10.76 -14.89
CA SER A 76 -2.99 -9.70 -15.87
C SER A 76 -1.69 -8.94 -16.09
N GLY A 77 -0.86 -9.50 -16.96
CA GLY A 77 0.31 -8.80 -17.47
C GLY A 77 -0.16 -7.52 -18.13
N VAL A 78 -0.14 -6.41 -17.38
CA VAL A 78 0.15 -5.12 -18.00
C VAL A 78 1.58 -5.27 -18.48
N ALA A 79 1.68 -5.78 -19.72
CA ALA A 79 2.89 -5.79 -20.49
C ALA A 79 3.56 -4.45 -20.25
N ARG A 80 4.75 -4.54 -19.65
CA ARG A 80 5.69 -3.45 -19.50
C ARG A 80 5.85 -2.87 -20.91
N ARG A 81 5.09 -1.84 -21.24
CA ARG A 81 5.36 -1.01 -22.42
C ARG A 81 6.60 -0.23 -22.07
N THR A 82 7.75 -0.87 -22.18
CA THR A 82 9.01 -0.20 -22.41
C THR A 82 8.91 0.42 -23.80
N SER A 83 8.47 1.66 -23.83
CA SER A 83 8.54 2.52 -25.00
C SER A 83 9.92 3.18 -24.99
N ALA A 84 10.62 3.02 -26.12
CA ALA A 84 11.79 3.77 -26.63
C ALA A 84 13.07 3.79 -25.79
#